data_AF-A0A2N2FXB2-F1
#
_entry.id   AF-A0A2N2FXB2-F1
#
_cell.length_a   1.000
_cell.length_b   1.000
_cell.length_c   1.000
_cell.angle_alpha   90.00
_cell.angle_beta   90.00
_cell.angle_gamma   90.00
#
_symmetry.space_group_name_H-M   'P 1'
#
loop_
_entity.id
_entity.type
_entity.pdbx_description
1 polymer ?
#
loop_
_entity_poly.entity_id
_entity_poly.type
_entity_poly.pdbx_seq_one_letter_code
_entity_poly.pdbx_strand_id
1 'polypeptide(L)'
;MEPWQQSLRDSLTDPAQLTARFAIDPVPLLAVAQRYPLRITPYYLDLLEGPGDPLWRQCVPDPAELEVDGLLSDPLCETRLSPVPGLVHRYPDRALLLTTATCAVYCRFCTRKRAIGCSSGNQGPDFAAALSYIAQTPALHEVILSGGDPLLLDDDRLDDLLSRLRAIPHVETIRIHSRVPVVLPERITERLAALLGRHHPLYLNTHFNHPRELTPEAAEACQRLAAAGIPLGNQSVLLRGVNDDAETLRSLFRGLLRLRVRPYYLHHGDLVAGTAHLRTSIESGLSLVAALRNTLPGMAIPQYVIDLPGGRGKMPLLANAIVQLGPTAIIRAANGENVAVANPGRNEADK
;
A
#
# COMPACT_ATOMS: atom_id res chain seq x y z
N MET A 1 -15.48 -15.56 19.05
CA MET A 1 -14.18 -14.91 18.77
C MET A 1 -13.51 -15.74 17.71
N GLU A 2 -13.42 -15.24 16.48
CA GLU A 2 -12.70 -15.92 15.40
C GLU A 2 -11.18 -15.88 15.67
N PRO A 3 -10.39 -16.82 15.12
CA PRO A 3 -8.93 -16.89 15.38
C PRO A 3 -8.18 -15.59 15.10
N TRP A 4 -8.53 -14.87 14.02
CA TRP A 4 -7.90 -13.59 13.68
C TRP A 4 -8.19 -12.49 14.72
N GLN A 5 -9.38 -12.51 15.35
CA GLN A 5 -9.75 -11.57 16.41
C GLN A 5 -8.93 -11.86 17.67
N GLN A 6 -8.66 -13.15 17.96
CA GLN A 6 -7.76 -13.53 19.04
C GLN A 6 -6.33 -13.05 18.76
N SER A 7 -5.79 -13.32 17.57
CA SER A 7 -4.46 -12.87 17.14
C SER A 7 -4.28 -11.34 17.23
N LEU A 8 -5.32 -10.57 16.90
CA LEU A 8 -5.32 -9.11 17.10
C LEU A 8 -5.29 -8.69 18.57
N ARG A 9 -5.99 -9.41 19.45
CA ARG A 9 -5.96 -9.14 20.90
C ARG A 9 -4.61 -9.48 21.50
N ASP A 10 -3.96 -10.52 20.99
CA ASP A 10 -2.66 -10.99 21.45
C ASP A 10 -1.48 -10.23 20.80
N SER A 11 -1.78 -9.18 20.03
CA SER A 11 -0.76 -8.36 19.39
C SER A 11 0.15 -7.67 20.41
N LEU A 12 1.43 -7.60 20.09
CA LEU A 12 2.41 -6.83 20.83
C LEU A 12 2.12 -5.34 20.64
N THR A 13 1.83 -4.62 21.72
CA THR A 13 1.51 -3.18 21.69
C THR A 13 2.41 -2.33 22.58
N ASP A 14 3.21 -2.96 23.45
CA ASP A 14 4.17 -2.29 24.32
C ASP A 14 5.60 -2.66 23.89
N PRO A 15 6.46 -1.68 23.55
CA PRO A 15 7.86 -1.94 23.23
C PRO A 15 8.62 -2.77 24.28
N ALA A 16 8.25 -2.71 25.57
CA ALA A 16 8.86 -3.53 26.62
C ALA A 16 8.70 -5.04 26.37
N GLN A 17 7.67 -5.47 25.64
CA GLN A 17 7.45 -6.87 25.28
C GLN A 17 8.50 -7.39 24.29
N LEU A 18 9.17 -6.51 23.53
CA LEU A 18 10.24 -6.90 22.60
C LEU A 18 11.52 -7.33 23.34
N THR A 19 11.77 -6.78 24.53
CA THR A 19 12.97 -7.11 25.33
C THR A 19 13.04 -8.59 25.65
N ALA A 20 11.91 -9.23 25.97
CA ALA A 20 11.85 -10.64 26.30
C ALA A 20 12.28 -11.55 25.14
N ARG A 21 12.06 -11.11 23.89
CA ARG A 21 12.34 -11.90 22.68
C ARG A 21 13.68 -11.58 22.02
N PHE A 22 14.07 -10.31 22.00
CA PHE A 22 15.23 -9.83 21.22
C PHE A 22 16.35 -9.23 22.06
N ALA A 23 16.24 -9.25 23.39
CA ALA A 23 17.26 -8.72 24.31
C ALA A 23 17.67 -7.26 24.01
N ILE A 24 16.68 -6.41 23.70
CA ILE A 24 16.87 -4.98 23.43
C ILE A 24 16.50 -4.08 24.61
N ASP A 25 17.12 -2.91 24.68
CA ASP A 25 16.67 -1.81 25.55
C ASP A 25 15.40 -1.18 24.95
N PRO A 26 14.24 -1.26 25.64
CA PRO A 26 13.00 -0.72 25.12
C PRO A 26 12.89 0.79 25.33
N VAL A 27 13.73 1.41 26.16
CA VAL A 27 13.59 2.82 26.57
C VAL A 27 13.56 3.78 25.37
N PRO A 28 14.45 3.68 24.37
CA PRO A 28 14.41 4.56 23.20
C PRO A 28 13.10 4.40 22.39
N LEU A 29 12.47 3.23 22.45
CA LEU A 29 11.27 2.91 21.68
C LEU A 29 9.99 3.43 22.37
N LEU A 30 9.98 3.52 23.69
CA LEU A 30 8.82 3.99 24.47
C LEU A 30 8.43 5.43 24.10
N ALA A 31 9.40 6.33 23.96
CA ALA A 31 9.14 7.72 23.55
C ALA A 31 8.49 7.79 22.16
N VAL A 32 8.91 6.92 21.24
CA VAL A 32 8.33 6.85 19.90
C VAL A 32 6.91 6.29 19.96
N ALA A 33 6.69 5.23 20.74
CA ALA A 33 5.39 4.56 20.88
C ALA A 33 4.31 5.47 21.50
N GLN A 34 4.70 6.44 22.34
CA GLN A 34 3.79 7.47 22.87
C GLN A 34 3.22 8.38 21.77
N ARG A 35 4.01 8.68 20.73
CA ARG A 35 3.59 9.50 19.58
C ARG A 35 2.98 8.66 18.45
N TYR A 36 3.58 7.51 18.18
CA TYR A 36 3.28 6.63 17.05
C TYR A 36 3.13 5.20 17.56
N PRO A 37 1.88 4.78 17.84
CA PRO A 37 1.59 3.52 18.51
C PRO A 37 2.23 2.30 17.83
N LEU A 38 2.52 1.30 18.65
CA LEU A 38 3.02 0.00 18.23
C LEU A 38 1.87 -0.99 18.21
N ARG A 39 1.82 -1.80 17.14
CA ARG A 39 1.04 -3.04 17.10
C ARG A 39 1.72 -3.99 16.15
N ILE A 40 2.03 -5.20 16.61
CA ILE A 40 2.57 -6.29 15.80
C ILE A 40 1.77 -7.56 16.14
N THR A 41 1.16 -8.19 15.15
CA THR A 41 0.46 -9.47 15.34
C THR A 41 1.45 -10.57 15.73
N PRO A 42 1.04 -11.62 16.48
CA PRO A 42 1.90 -12.75 16.78
C PRO A 42 2.54 -13.34 15.52
N TYR A 43 1.72 -13.56 14.48
CA TYR A 43 2.19 -14.04 13.18
C TYR A 43 3.30 -13.17 12.57
N TYR A 44 3.15 -11.84 12.54
CA TYR A 44 4.16 -10.97 11.94
C TYR A 44 5.39 -10.80 12.84
N LEU A 45 5.21 -10.88 14.16
CA LEU A 45 6.30 -10.89 15.13
C LEU A 45 7.20 -12.12 14.94
N ASP A 46 6.62 -13.27 14.57
CA ASP A 46 7.36 -14.50 14.28
C ASP A 46 8.25 -14.43 13.06
N LEU A 47 7.99 -13.49 12.15
CA LEU A 47 8.84 -13.26 10.99
C LEU A 47 10.08 -12.42 11.32
N LEU A 48 10.14 -11.75 12.47
CA LEU A 48 11.26 -10.88 12.82
C LEU A 48 12.49 -11.69 13.26
N GLU A 49 13.66 -11.31 12.74
CA GLU A 49 14.94 -11.93 13.08
C GLU A 49 15.70 -11.13 14.15
N GLY A 50 15.43 -9.83 14.24
CA GLY A 50 15.96 -8.97 15.29
C GLY A 50 16.25 -7.55 14.82
N PRO A 51 16.93 -6.74 15.65
CA PRO A 51 17.22 -5.35 15.34
C PRO A 51 17.91 -5.16 14.00
N GLY A 52 17.35 -4.28 13.17
CA GLY A 52 17.92 -3.88 11.89
C GLY A 52 17.53 -4.76 10.70
N ASP A 53 16.82 -5.88 10.91
CA ASP A 53 16.32 -6.71 9.81
C ASP A 53 15.21 -5.99 8.99
N PRO A 54 15.02 -6.33 7.71
CA PRO A 54 14.05 -5.66 6.83
C PRO A 54 12.61 -5.61 7.37
N LEU A 55 12.13 -6.65 8.06
CA LEU A 55 10.77 -6.68 8.59
C LEU A 55 10.68 -5.93 9.93
N TRP A 56 11.75 -5.94 10.72
CA TRP A 56 11.88 -5.12 11.94
C TRP A 56 11.66 -3.64 11.62
N ARG A 57 12.40 -3.12 10.63
CA ARG A 57 12.32 -1.71 10.19
C ARG A 57 10.92 -1.29 9.75
N GLN A 58 10.09 -2.24 9.33
CA GLN A 58 8.73 -1.97 8.88
C GLN A 58 7.73 -1.81 10.03
N CYS A 59 7.98 -2.35 11.23
CA CYS A 59 6.96 -2.44 12.29
C CYS A 59 7.43 -2.09 13.71
N VAL A 60 8.73 -2.16 14.02
CA VAL A 60 9.26 -1.81 15.34
C VAL A 60 9.65 -0.32 15.35
N PRO A 61 9.32 0.46 16.40
CA PRO A 61 9.64 1.89 16.44
C PRO A 61 11.15 2.15 16.34
N ASP A 62 11.50 3.30 15.77
CA ASP A 62 12.87 3.79 15.68
C ASP A 62 12.95 5.22 16.25
N PRO A 63 13.94 5.55 17.12
CA PRO A 63 14.12 6.91 17.63
C PRO A 63 14.22 7.99 16.54
N ALA A 64 14.71 7.65 15.34
CA ALA A 64 14.77 8.56 14.19
C ALA A 64 13.40 9.06 13.73
N GLU A 65 12.31 8.43 14.17
CA GLU A 65 10.94 8.88 13.90
C GLU A 65 10.55 10.16 14.66
N LEU A 66 11.28 10.51 15.72
CA LEU A 66 11.06 11.71 16.52
C LEU A 66 11.91 12.90 16.06
N GLU A 67 12.85 12.68 15.14
CA GLU A 67 13.68 13.75 14.58
C GLU A 67 12.82 14.79 13.84
N VAL A 68 13.26 16.05 13.89
CA VAL A 68 12.66 17.13 13.10
C VAL A 68 13.20 17.03 11.67
N ASP A 69 12.48 16.30 10.84
CA ASP A 69 12.89 15.97 9.47
C ASP A 69 12.42 16.96 8.39
N GLY A 70 11.64 17.98 8.79
CA GLY A 70 11.06 18.97 7.88
C GLY A 70 9.96 18.40 6.95
N LEU A 71 9.49 17.18 7.21
CA LEU A 71 8.42 16.55 6.44
C LEU A 71 7.03 16.91 6.99
N LEU A 72 5.98 16.52 6.26
CA LEU A 72 4.61 16.97 6.50
C LEU A 72 3.81 15.94 7.30
N SER A 73 2.83 16.38 8.09
CA SER A 73 1.89 15.46 8.75
C SER A 73 0.86 14.88 7.77
N ASP A 74 0.40 15.70 6.82
CA ASP A 74 -0.53 15.35 5.74
C ASP A 74 0.00 15.79 4.36
N PRO A 75 1.07 15.15 3.84
CA PRO A 75 1.67 15.53 2.57
C PRO A 75 0.70 15.41 1.40
N LEU A 76 -0.29 14.52 1.50
CA LEU A 76 -1.25 14.23 0.45
C LEU A 76 -2.52 15.08 0.55
N CYS A 77 -2.60 15.99 1.53
CA CYS A 77 -3.76 16.86 1.77
C CYS A 77 -5.08 16.10 1.91
N GLU A 78 -5.06 14.91 2.49
CA GLU A 78 -6.26 14.07 2.65
C GLU A 78 -7.35 14.79 3.45
N THR A 79 -6.97 15.54 4.49
CA THR A 79 -7.93 16.29 5.31
C THR A 79 -8.59 17.42 4.51
N ARG A 80 -7.81 18.16 3.73
CA ARG A 80 -8.32 19.28 2.90
C ARG A 80 -9.15 18.80 1.73
N LEU A 81 -8.83 17.62 1.19
CA LEU A 81 -9.54 16.98 0.08
C LEU A 81 -10.69 16.08 0.55
N SER A 82 -11.14 16.24 1.80
CA SER A 82 -12.22 15.46 2.39
C SER A 82 -13.54 16.26 2.35
N PRO A 83 -14.39 16.08 1.32
CA PRO A 83 -15.71 16.75 1.28
C PRO A 83 -16.61 16.42 2.47
N VAL A 84 -16.47 15.21 3.02
CA VAL A 84 -17.12 14.78 4.26
C VAL A 84 -16.11 13.97 5.08
N PRO A 85 -16.25 13.88 6.43
CA PRO A 85 -15.33 13.13 7.28
C PRO A 85 -15.15 11.68 6.81
N GLY A 86 -13.89 11.30 6.58
CA GLY A 86 -13.54 9.93 6.19
C GLY A 86 -13.67 9.62 4.70
N LEU A 87 -14.04 10.57 3.84
CA LEU A 87 -14.08 10.38 2.39
C LEU A 87 -13.15 11.39 1.71
N VAL A 88 -12.05 10.93 1.11
CA VAL A 88 -11.10 11.76 0.37
C VAL A 88 -11.44 11.72 -1.12
N HIS A 89 -11.78 12.86 -1.71
CA HIS A 89 -12.10 12.99 -3.13
C HIS A 89 -11.03 13.85 -3.82
N ARG A 90 -9.99 13.19 -4.33
CA ARG A 90 -8.83 13.82 -4.96
C ARG A 90 -8.86 13.81 -6.49
N TYR A 91 -9.41 12.75 -7.06
CA TYR A 91 -9.46 12.52 -8.50
C TYR A 91 -10.88 12.68 -9.00
N PRO A 92 -11.11 13.12 -10.26
CA PRO A 92 -12.46 13.41 -10.76
C PRO A 92 -13.44 12.24 -10.69
N ASP A 93 -12.95 11.01 -10.82
CA ASP A 93 -13.74 9.81 -11.07
C ASP A 93 -13.72 8.78 -9.93
N ARG A 94 -12.99 9.06 -8.85
CA ARG A 94 -12.80 8.09 -7.76
C ARG A 94 -12.55 8.73 -6.40
N ALA A 95 -13.10 8.09 -5.38
CA ALA A 95 -12.97 8.53 -3.99
C ALA A 95 -12.38 7.42 -3.10
N LEU A 96 -11.70 7.84 -2.04
CA LEU A 96 -11.12 6.97 -1.03
C LEU A 96 -11.91 7.07 0.27
N LEU A 97 -12.55 5.99 0.69
CA LEU A 97 -13.31 5.89 1.93
C LEU A 97 -12.44 5.26 3.04
N LEU A 98 -12.16 6.03 4.09
CA LEU A 98 -11.38 5.63 5.25
C LEU A 98 -12.27 4.86 6.24
N THR A 99 -12.32 3.55 6.09
CA THR A 99 -13.25 2.65 6.80
C THR A 99 -12.98 2.46 8.29
N THR A 100 -11.73 2.61 8.71
CA THR A 100 -11.28 2.46 10.11
C THR A 100 -9.97 3.22 10.34
N ALA A 101 -9.64 3.50 11.60
CA ALA A 101 -8.35 4.05 12.02
C ALA A 101 -7.41 2.97 12.61
N THR A 102 -7.77 1.69 12.51
CA THR A 102 -6.99 0.56 13.06
C THR A 102 -6.36 -0.29 11.96
N CYS A 103 -5.18 -0.85 12.27
CA CYS A 103 -4.49 -1.84 11.45
C CYS A 103 -4.13 -3.05 12.32
N ALA A 104 -3.81 -4.17 11.66
CA ALA A 104 -3.28 -5.36 12.33
C ALA A 104 -1.82 -5.13 12.75
N VAL A 105 -1.05 -4.46 11.88
CA VAL A 105 0.30 -3.99 12.17
C VAL A 105 0.41 -2.50 11.84
N TYR A 106 0.98 -1.71 12.75
CA TYR A 106 1.26 -0.30 12.50
C TYR A 106 2.61 -0.14 11.81
N CYS A 107 2.56 0.09 10.50
CA CYS A 107 3.75 0.24 9.67
C CYS A 107 4.52 1.52 10.04
N ARG A 108 5.84 1.44 10.25
CA ARG A 108 6.64 2.63 10.61
C ARG A 108 6.75 3.65 9.48
N PHE A 109 6.49 3.22 8.25
CA PHE A 109 6.43 4.05 7.04
C PHE A 109 4.99 4.45 6.62
N CYS A 110 4.00 4.32 7.51
CA CYS A 110 2.60 4.57 7.19
C CYS A 110 2.36 6.00 6.66
N THR A 111 1.65 6.14 5.54
CA THR A 111 1.30 7.45 4.97
C THR A 111 0.34 8.26 5.86
N ARG A 112 -0.40 7.55 6.72
CA ARG A 112 -1.36 8.07 7.69
C ARG A 112 -0.88 7.94 9.14
N LYS A 113 0.45 7.94 9.34
CA LYS A 113 1.10 7.83 10.66
C LYS A 113 0.57 8.81 11.71
N ARG A 114 0.05 9.97 11.28
CA ARG A 114 -0.59 10.99 12.15
C ARG A 114 -1.92 10.56 12.78
N ALA A 115 -2.62 9.60 12.19
CA ALA A 115 -4.02 9.27 12.52
C ALA A 115 -4.22 7.81 12.91
N ILE A 116 -3.54 6.87 12.23
CA ILE A 116 -3.74 5.45 12.45
C ILE A 116 -3.19 5.02 13.82
N GLY A 117 -4.06 4.44 14.65
CA GLY A 117 -3.76 4.00 16.01
C GLY A 117 -3.66 5.12 17.05
N CYS A 118 -3.56 6.38 16.64
CA CYS A 118 -3.39 7.51 17.55
C CYS A 118 -4.69 7.87 18.28
N SER A 119 -4.60 8.16 19.58
CA SER A 119 -5.74 8.56 20.42
C SER A 119 -6.39 9.88 20.00
N SER A 120 -5.67 10.72 19.27
CA SER A 120 -6.09 12.06 18.84
C SER A 120 -6.73 12.12 17.44
N GLY A 121 -6.87 10.99 16.73
CA GLY A 121 -6.96 11.02 15.25
C GLY A 121 -8.04 10.16 14.61
N ASN A 122 -9.30 10.56 14.78
CA ASN A 122 -10.47 10.40 13.89
C ASN A 122 -11.70 9.90 14.64
N GLN A 123 -12.78 10.70 14.59
CA GLN A 123 -14.12 10.13 14.61
C GLN A 123 -14.15 9.16 13.42
N GLY A 124 -14.52 7.88 13.66
CA GLY A 124 -14.63 6.90 12.59
C GLY A 124 -15.46 7.43 11.42
N PRO A 125 -15.34 6.85 10.21
CA PRO A 125 -16.04 7.38 9.05
C PRO A 125 -17.53 7.56 9.33
N ASP A 126 -18.06 8.72 8.99
CA ASP A 126 -19.50 8.90 8.86
C ASP A 126 -19.92 8.21 7.56
N PHE A 127 -20.19 6.91 7.64
CA PHE A 127 -20.60 6.12 6.48
C PHE A 127 -21.88 6.66 5.84
N ALA A 128 -22.80 7.25 6.62
CA ALA A 128 -24.02 7.82 6.07
C ALA A 128 -23.71 9.05 5.21
N ALA A 129 -22.91 9.99 5.73
CA ALA A 129 -22.47 11.16 4.97
C ALA A 129 -21.63 10.79 3.74
N ALA A 130 -20.70 9.83 3.89
CA ALA A 130 -19.86 9.36 2.79
C ALA A 130 -20.69 8.72 1.66
N LEU A 131 -21.60 7.80 2.00
CA LEU A 131 -22.47 7.15 1.01
C LEU A 131 -23.42 8.16 0.36
N SER A 132 -23.94 9.12 1.12
CA SER A 132 -24.75 10.21 0.57
C SER A 132 -23.98 11.06 -0.43
N TYR A 133 -22.73 11.44 -0.11
CA TYR A 133 -21.88 12.20 -1.01
C TYR A 133 -21.59 11.42 -2.30
N ILE A 134 -21.26 10.13 -2.19
CA ILE A 134 -20.99 9.28 -3.36
C ILE A 134 -22.23 9.17 -4.25
N ALA A 135 -23.41 8.94 -3.65
CA ALA A 135 -24.67 8.86 -4.38
C ALA A 135 -25.05 10.18 -5.08
N GLN A 136 -24.65 11.32 -4.52
CA GLN A 136 -24.90 12.64 -5.09
C GLN A 136 -23.82 13.11 -6.10
N THR A 137 -22.78 12.30 -6.35
CA THR A 137 -21.66 12.66 -7.22
C THR A 137 -21.54 11.66 -8.38
N PRO A 138 -22.32 11.82 -9.48
CA PRO A 138 -22.37 10.85 -10.59
C PRO A 138 -21.05 10.60 -11.32
N ALA A 139 -20.07 11.50 -11.18
CA ALA A 139 -18.74 11.32 -11.76
C ALA A 139 -17.93 10.21 -11.07
N LEU A 140 -18.30 9.77 -9.86
CA LEU A 140 -17.57 8.75 -9.11
C LEU A 140 -17.88 7.34 -9.60
N HIS A 141 -17.01 6.79 -10.45
CA HIS A 141 -17.12 5.43 -10.98
C HIS A 141 -16.39 4.38 -10.12
N GLU A 142 -15.42 4.81 -9.30
CA GLU A 142 -14.66 3.92 -8.41
C GLU A 142 -14.70 4.40 -6.96
N VAL A 143 -14.94 3.47 -6.03
CA VAL A 143 -14.79 3.69 -4.59
C VAL A 143 -13.71 2.79 -4.02
N ILE A 144 -12.71 3.38 -3.37
CA ILE A 144 -11.58 2.67 -2.77
C ILE A 144 -11.76 2.63 -1.26
N LEU A 145 -11.91 1.44 -0.67
CA LEU A 145 -11.89 1.24 0.77
C LEU A 145 -10.44 1.23 1.28
N SER A 146 -10.13 2.12 2.22
CA SER A 146 -8.82 2.23 2.89
C SER A 146 -9.00 2.79 4.32
N GLY A 147 -8.06 3.61 4.80
CA GLY A 147 -8.00 4.08 6.19
C GLY A 147 -6.77 3.49 6.87
N GLY A 148 -7.01 2.78 7.97
CA GLY A 148 -6.11 1.77 8.49
C GLY A 148 -6.18 0.54 7.58
N ASP A 149 -6.96 -0.47 7.96
CA ASP A 149 -7.18 -1.64 7.12
C ASP A 149 -8.66 -2.06 7.08
N PRO A 150 -9.34 -1.95 5.92
CA PRO A 150 -10.76 -2.28 5.78
C PRO A 150 -11.12 -3.73 6.14
N LEU A 151 -10.17 -4.67 5.99
CA LEU A 151 -10.42 -6.07 6.33
C LEU A 151 -10.42 -6.31 7.84
N LEU A 152 -10.24 -5.29 8.68
CA LEU A 152 -10.50 -5.38 10.12
C LEU A 152 -11.94 -5.09 10.52
N LEU A 153 -12.79 -4.66 9.57
CA LEU A 153 -14.22 -4.70 9.80
C LEU A 153 -14.68 -6.16 9.93
N ASP A 154 -15.62 -6.40 10.84
CA ASP A 154 -16.32 -7.68 10.89
C ASP A 154 -17.06 -7.93 9.57
N ASP A 155 -17.22 -9.20 9.21
CA ASP A 155 -17.79 -9.61 7.92
C ASP A 155 -19.13 -8.93 7.63
N ASP A 156 -20.06 -8.90 8.59
CA ASP A 156 -21.39 -8.31 8.38
C ASP A 156 -21.33 -6.80 8.10
N ARG A 157 -20.41 -6.08 8.75
CA ARG A 157 -20.22 -4.63 8.53
C ARG A 157 -19.59 -4.37 7.16
N LEU A 158 -18.67 -5.23 6.74
CA LEU A 158 -18.07 -5.15 5.42
C LEU A 158 -19.09 -5.48 4.32
N ASP A 159 -19.94 -6.49 4.53
CA ASP A 159 -21.02 -6.87 3.61
C ASP A 159 -22.05 -5.76 3.45
N ASP A 160 -22.49 -5.14 4.55
CA ASP A 160 -23.41 -3.98 4.51
C ASP A 160 -22.80 -2.82 3.71
N LEU A 161 -21.56 -2.44 4.00
CA LEU A 161 -20.90 -1.34 3.32
C LEU A 161 -20.75 -1.61 1.81
N LEU A 162 -20.30 -2.81 1.43
CA LEU A 162 -20.16 -3.20 0.03
C LEU A 162 -21.52 -3.25 -0.68
N SER A 163 -22.56 -3.79 -0.03
CA SER A 163 -23.93 -3.84 -0.56
C SER A 163 -24.49 -2.44 -0.82
N ARG A 164 -24.28 -1.51 0.12
CA ARG A 164 -24.74 -0.12 0.01
C ARG A 164 -24.00 0.64 -1.08
N LEU A 165 -22.70 0.42 -1.25
CA LEU A 165 -21.94 0.96 -2.37
C LEU A 165 -22.43 0.40 -3.71
N ARG A 166 -22.72 -0.90 -3.77
CA ARG A 166 -23.23 -1.57 -4.98
C ARG A 166 -24.65 -1.13 -5.37
N ALA A 167 -25.43 -0.65 -4.41
CA ALA A 167 -26.74 -0.07 -4.68
C ALA A 167 -26.68 1.29 -5.39
N ILE A 168 -25.51 1.94 -5.46
CA ILE A 168 -25.33 3.23 -6.15
C ILE A 168 -25.05 2.97 -7.64
N PRO A 169 -25.97 3.33 -8.57
CA PRO A 169 -25.90 2.87 -9.96
C PRO A 169 -24.63 3.24 -10.74
N HIS A 170 -24.05 4.41 -10.48
CA HIS A 170 -22.83 4.88 -11.15
C HIS A 170 -21.53 4.35 -10.54
N VAL A 171 -21.58 3.63 -9.41
CA VAL A 171 -20.38 3.01 -8.81
C VAL A 171 -20.11 1.68 -9.51
N GLU A 172 -19.23 1.72 -10.51
CA GLU A 172 -18.88 0.59 -11.35
C GLU A 172 -17.91 -0.36 -10.66
N THR A 173 -16.89 0.18 -9.98
CA THR A 173 -15.83 -0.63 -9.37
C THR A 173 -15.60 -0.27 -7.91
N ILE A 174 -15.29 -1.30 -7.11
CA ILE A 174 -14.88 -1.13 -5.73
C ILE A 174 -13.49 -1.75 -5.60
N ARG A 175 -12.60 -1.07 -4.87
CA ARG A 175 -11.25 -1.56 -4.59
C ARG A 175 -10.96 -1.52 -3.10
N ILE A 176 -10.41 -2.60 -2.57
CA ILE A 176 -9.97 -2.67 -1.16
C ILE A 176 -8.45 -2.53 -1.13
N HIS A 177 -7.94 -1.62 -0.30
CA HIS A 177 -6.52 -1.55 0.03
C HIS A 177 -6.30 -2.15 1.41
N SER A 178 -5.61 -3.29 1.50
CA SER A 178 -5.46 -4.02 2.75
C SER A 178 -4.10 -4.69 2.85
N ARG A 179 -3.42 -4.50 3.98
CA ARG A 179 -2.18 -5.21 4.31
C ARG A 179 -2.46 -6.52 5.08
N VAL A 180 -3.71 -6.79 5.47
CA VAL A 180 -4.10 -8.04 6.17
C VAL A 180 -3.55 -9.32 5.53
N PRO A 181 -3.59 -9.55 4.20
CA PRO A 181 -3.00 -10.78 3.62
C PRO A 181 -1.52 -10.98 3.95
N VAL A 182 -0.81 -9.89 4.30
CA VAL A 182 0.62 -9.87 4.62
C VAL A 182 0.87 -10.07 6.10
N VAL A 183 0.02 -9.51 6.97
CA VAL A 183 0.32 -9.36 8.42
C VAL A 183 -0.68 -10.04 9.35
N LEU A 184 -1.81 -10.52 8.82
CA LEU A 184 -2.84 -11.25 9.55
C LEU A 184 -3.56 -12.20 8.56
N PRO A 185 -2.83 -13.09 7.86
CA PRO A 185 -3.39 -13.92 6.80
C PRO A 185 -4.58 -14.78 7.26
N GLU A 186 -4.65 -15.16 8.54
CA GLU A 186 -5.75 -15.92 9.14
C GLU A 186 -7.10 -15.19 9.11
N ARG A 187 -7.12 -13.87 8.88
CA ARG A 187 -8.36 -13.11 8.64
C ARG A 187 -9.01 -13.48 7.30
N ILE A 188 -8.23 -13.97 6.35
CA ILE A 188 -8.69 -14.38 5.02
C ILE A 188 -9.24 -15.81 5.10
N THR A 189 -10.45 -15.91 5.64
CA THR A 189 -11.22 -17.15 5.74
C THR A 189 -11.97 -17.44 4.45
N GLU A 190 -12.42 -18.69 4.26
CA GLU A 190 -13.32 -19.05 3.16
C GLU A 190 -14.62 -18.23 3.18
N ARG A 191 -15.14 -17.94 4.38
CA ARG A 191 -16.33 -17.10 4.56
C ARG A 191 -16.10 -15.68 4.08
N LEU A 192 -14.99 -15.05 4.44
CA LEU A 192 -14.64 -13.71 3.96
C LEU A 192 -14.42 -13.71 2.44
N ALA A 193 -13.65 -14.67 1.91
CA ALA A 193 -13.38 -14.74 0.48
C ALA A 193 -14.69 -14.90 -0.32
N ALA A 194 -15.60 -15.78 0.12
CA ALA A 194 -16.91 -15.97 -0.49
C ALA A 194 -17.78 -14.70 -0.40
N LEU A 195 -17.77 -14.00 0.74
CA LEU A 195 -18.46 -12.72 0.93
C LEU A 195 -17.97 -11.68 -0.08
N LEU A 196 -16.66 -11.45 -0.15
CA LEU A 196 -16.07 -10.49 -1.08
C LEU A 196 -16.39 -10.87 -2.55
N GLY A 197 -16.39 -12.16 -2.86
CA GLY A 197 -16.75 -12.68 -4.19
C GLY A 197 -18.20 -12.42 -4.62
N ARG A 198 -19.11 -12.01 -3.72
CA ARG A 198 -20.48 -11.59 -4.09
C ARG A 198 -20.56 -10.15 -4.61
N HIS A 199 -19.52 -9.34 -4.42
CA HIS A 199 -19.53 -7.89 -4.68
C HIS A 199 -18.75 -7.47 -5.94
N HIS A 200 -18.62 -8.40 -6.90
CA HIS A 200 -17.93 -8.15 -8.16
C HIS A 200 -18.56 -7.00 -8.98
N PRO A 201 -17.76 -6.24 -9.76
CA PRO A 201 -16.31 -6.33 -9.90
C PRO A 201 -15.57 -5.67 -8.72
N LEU A 202 -14.87 -6.49 -7.92
CA LEU A 202 -14.15 -6.08 -6.72
C LEU A 202 -12.67 -6.40 -6.89
N TYR A 203 -11.81 -5.42 -6.60
CA TYR A 203 -10.36 -5.57 -6.67
C TYR A 203 -9.75 -5.44 -5.28
N LEU A 204 -8.61 -6.09 -5.04
CA LEU A 204 -7.86 -5.93 -3.79
C LEU A 204 -6.40 -5.65 -4.07
N ASN A 205 -5.90 -4.53 -3.52
CA ASN A 205 -4.48 -4.23 -3.46
C ASN A 205 -3.92 -4.59 -2.09
N THR A 206 -2.93 -5.48 -2.08
CA THR A 206 -2.13 -5.83 -0.91
C THR A 206 -0.86 -4.97 -0.81
N HIS A 207 -0.04 -5.17 0.23
CA HIS A 207 1.06 -4.28 0.59
C HIS A 207 2.27 -5.04 1.17
N PHE A 208 2.75 -6.05 0.44
CA PHE A 208 4.06 -6.68 0.59
C PHE A 208 5.19 -5.71 0.16
N ASN A 209 6.29 -5.70 0.91
CA ASN A 209 7.49 -4.92 0.68
C ASN A 209 8.76 -5.78 0.65
N HIS A 210 8.74 -7.02 1.16
CA HIS A 210 9.93 -7.87 1.23
C HIS A 210 9.59 -9.35 0.93
N PRO A 211 10.45 -10.11 0.22
CA PRO A 211 10.16 -11.52 -0.11
C PRO A 211 9.96 -12.42 1.11
N ARG A 212 10.54 -12.10 2.28
CA ARG A 212 10.29 -12.84 3.55
C ARG A 212 8.83 -12.76 4.02
N GLU A 213 8.06 -11.81 3.54
CA GLU A 213 6.62 -11.71 3.85
C GLU A 213 5.78 -12.67 2.98
N LEU A 214 6.36 -13.29 1.94
CA LEU A 214 5.69 -14.27 1.07
C LEU A 214 5.68 -15.67 1.71
N THR A 215 5.11 -15.75 2.90
CA THR A 215 5.00 -16.99 3.70
C THR A 215 3.96 -17.95 3.12
N PRO A 216 3.94 -19.22 3.54
CA PRO A 216 2.86 -20.15 3.21
C PRO A 216 1.46 -19.65 3.60
N GLU A 217 1.31 -19.01 4.75
CA GLU A 217 0.04 -18.48 5.25
C GLU A 217 -0.44 -17.31 4.40
N ALA A 218 0.46 -16.37 4.06
CA ALA A 218 0.17 -15.26 3.16
C ALA A 218 -0.16 -15.76 1.74
N ALA A 219 0.54 -16.82 1.28
CA ALA A 219 0.26 -17.47 0.01
C ALA A 219 -1.15 -18.08 -0.03
N GLU A 220 -1.55 -18.78 1.02
CA GLU A 220 -2.89 -19.36 1.15
C GLU A 220 -3.97 -18.28 1.17
N ALA A 221 -3.76 -17.20 1.93
CA ALA A 221 -4.65 -16.04 1.95
C ALA A 221 -4.84 -15.44 0.54
N CYS A 222 -3.75 -15.19 -0.19
CA CYS A 222 -3.83 -14.71 -1.57
C CYS A 222 -4.53 -15.72 -2.50
N GLN A 223 -4.28 -17.02 -2.32
CA GLN A 223 -4.92 -18.07 -3.13
C GLN A 223 -6.43 -18.11 -2.92
N ARG A 224 -6.92 -18.00 -1.68
CA ARG A 224 -8.35 -17.93 -1.36
C ARG A 224 -9.03 -16.74 -2.04
N LEU A 225 -8.44 -15.54 -1.91
CA LEU A 225 -8.98 -14.33 -2.54
C LEU A 225 -9.01 -14.45 -4.08
N ALA A 226 -7.93 -14.94 -4.68
CA ALA A 226 -7.88 -15.14 -6.12
C ALA A 226 -8.84 -16.24 -6.60
N ALA A 227 -9.07 -17.29 -5.80
CA ALA A 227 -10.06 -18.34 -6.09
C ALA A 227 -11.50 -17.83 -6.01
N ALA A 228 -11.78 -16.83 -5.16
CA ALA A 228 -13.05 -16.11 -5.13
C ALA A 228 -13.25 -15.13 -6.32
N GLY A 229 -12.32 -15.13 -7.29
CA GLY A 229 -12.37 -14.31 -8.49
C GLY A 229 -11.92 -12.87 -8.29
N ILE A 230 -11.30 -12.53 -7.15
CA ILE A 230 -10.84 -11.16 -6.85
C ILE A 230 -9.48 -10.93 -7.52
N PRO A 231 -9.35 -9.97 -8.46
CA PRO A 231 -8.05 -9.64 -9.02
C PRO A 231 -7.17 -8.94 -7.96
N LEU A 232 -5.95 -9.46 -7.78
CA LEU A 232 -5.03 -8.99 -6.76
C LEU A 232 -3.91 -8.15 -7.35
N GLY A 233 -3.76 -6.94 -6.83
CA GLY A 233 -2.60 -6.07 -7.04
C GLY A 233 -1.75 -5.96 -5.79
N ASN A 234 -0.49 -5.55 -5.92
CA ASN A 234 0.37 -5.20 -4.78
C ASN A 234 0.95 -3.81 -4.93
N GLN A 235 0.87 -3.03 -3.85
CA GLN A 235 1.49 -1.72 -3.72
C GLN A 235 2.64 -1.84 -2.73
N SER A 236 3.88 -1.91 -3.20
CA SER A 236 5.07 -1.80 -2.35
C SER A 236 5.45 -0.34 -2.17
N VAL A 237 6.19 -0.03 -1.11
CA VAL A 237 6.92 1.23 -0.93
C VAL A 237 8.42 0.92 -1.01
N LEU A 238 9.17 1.77 -1.72
CA LEU A 238 10.62 1.71 -1.76
C LEU A 238 11.18 2.27 -0.45
N LEU A 239 11.79 1.40 0.36
CA LEU A 239 12.18 1.65 1.74
C LEU A 239 13.66 1.30 1.93
N ARG A 240 14.41 2.27 2.48
CA ARG A 240 15.83 2.13 2.77
C ARG A 240 16.10 1.02 3.79
N GLY A 241 17.03 0.12 3.48
CA GLY A 241 17.38 -1.00 4.33
C GLY A 241 16.29 -2.07 4.43
N VAL A 242 15.29 -2.03 3.54
CA VAL A 242 14.23 -3.04 3.46
C VAL A 242 14.22 -3.65 2.07
N ASN A 243 14.03 -2.84 1.02
CA ASN A 243 13.88 -3.32 -0.35
C ASN A 243 14.51 -2.37 -1.38
N ASP A 244 15.49 -1.59 -0.96
CA ASP A 244 16.21 -0.61 -1.77
C ASP A 244 17.34 -1.22 -2.62
N ASP A 245 17.25 -2.52 -2.93
CA ASP A 245 18.12 -3.22 -3.86
C ASP A 245 17.32 -4.02 -4.91
N ALA A 246 17.92 -4.19 -6.09
CA ALA A 246 17.25 -4.81 -7.23
C ALA A 246 16.99 -6.31 -7.04
N GLU A 247 17.82 -7.03 -6.27
CA GLU A 247 17.65 -8.47 -6.08
C GLU A 247 16.45 -8.77 -5.19
N THR A 248 16.31 -8.04 -4.09
CA THR A 248 15.19 -8.14 -3.16
C THR A 248 13.88 -7.85 -3.87
N LEU A 249 13.81 -6.76 -4.65
CA LEU A 249 12.59 -6.43 -5.41
C LEU A 249 12.33 -7.42 -6.55
N ARG A 250 13.37 -7.94 -7.21
CA ARG A 250 13.20 -9.01 -8.20
C ARG A 250 12.61 -10.27 -7.58
N SER A 251 13.11 -10.69 -6.41
CA SER A 251 12.62 -11.83 -5.67
C SER A 251 11.17 -11.64 -5.22
N LEU A 252 10.86 -10.47 -4.64
CA LEU A 252 9.50 -10.08 -4.25
C LEU A 252 8.54 -10.15 -5.43
N PHE A 253 8.83 -9.44 -6.53
CA PHE A 253 7.90 -9.31 -7.65
C PHE A 253 7.69 -10.63 -8.41
N ARG A 254 8.72 -11.48 -8.53
CA ARG A 254 8.53 -12.86 -9.04
C ARG A 254 7.69 -13.69 -8.09
N GLY A 255 7.91 -13.56 -6.78
CA GLY A 255 7.16 -14.26 -5.76
C GLY A 255 5.67 -13.89 -5.76
N LEU A 256 5.35 -12.61 -5.88
CA LEU A 256 3.97 -12.12 -5.96
C LEU A 256 3.21 -12.74 -7.14
N LEU A 257 3.84 -12.86 -8.32
CA LEU A 257 3.20 -13.51 -9.46
C LEU A 257 2.87 -14.98 -9.19
N ARG A 258 3.70 -15.72 -8.43
CA ARG A 258 3.39 -17.10 -8.02
C ARG A 258 2.15 -17.15 -7.12
N LEU A 259 1.86 -16.07 -6.39
CA LEU A 259 0.65 -15.94 -5.55
C LEU A 259 -0.57 -15.39 -6.32
N ARG A 260 -0.48 -15.23 -7.65
CA ARG A 260 -1.48 -14.54 -8.49
C ARG A 260 -1.73 -13.09 -8.07
N VAL A 261 -0.70 -12.45 -7.51
CA VAL A 261 -0.72 -11.02 -7.14
C VAL A 261 0.13 -10.25 -8.13
N ARG A 262 -0.45 -9.27 -8.82
CA ARG A 262 0.27 -8.44 -9.79
C ARG A 262 1.00 -7.30 -9.07
N PRO A 263 2.33 -7.14 -9.23
CA PRO A 263 3.01 -5.92 -8.83
C PRO A 263 2.38 -4.72 -9.53
N TYR A 264 1.72 -3.85 -8.76
CA TYR A 264 0.96 -2.72 -9.31
C TYR A 264 1.76 -1.43 -9.18
N TYR A 265 2.08 -1.04 -7.96
CA TYR A 265 2.90 0.14 -7.69
C TYR A 265 4.13 -0.21 -6.86
N LEU A 266 5.24 0.45 -7.20
CA LEU A 266 6.33 0.71 -6.29
C LEU A 266 6.26 2.20 -5.95
N HIS A 267 5.78 2.52 -4.77
CA HIS A 267 5.70 3.89 -4.27
C HIS A 267 7.07 4.39 -3.87
N HIS A 268 7.47 5.54 -4.38
CA HIS A 268 8.46 6.35 -3.70
C HIS A 268 7.89 6.76 -2.34
N GLY A 269 8.71 6.70 -1.28
CA GLY A 269 8.25 7.08 0.06
C GLY A 269 7.61 8.47 0.07
N ASP A 270 6.50 8.63 0.80
CA ASP A 270 5.83 9.92 0.95
C ASP A 270 6.61 10.85 1.88
N LEU A 271 6.34 12.16 1.80
CA LEU A 271 6.97 13.18 2.65
C LEU A 271 6.27 13.26 4.01
N VAL A 272 6.20 12.14 4.73
CA VAL A 272 5.53 12.04 6.03
C VAL A 272 6.53 12.23 7.17
N ALA A 273 6.17 13.08 8.13
CA ALA A 273 6.96 13.29 9.34
C ALA A 273 7.24 11.99 10.09
N GLY A 274 8.50 11.79 10.47
CA GLY A 274 8.98 10.60 11.16
C GLY A 274 9.25 9.42 10.23
N THR A 275 9.29 9.59 8.90
CA THR A 275 9.65 8.50 7.97
C THR A 275 10.93 8.77 7.18
N ALA A 276 11.64 9.87 7.46
CA ALA A 276 12.81 10.29 6.69
C ALA A 276 13.93 9.26 6.62
N HIS A 277 14.21 8.57 7.73
CA HIS A 277 15.23 7.52 7.82
C HIS A 277 14.96 6.30 6.91
N LEU A 278 13.71 6.08 6.48
CA LEU A 278 13.33 5.03 5.53
C LEU A 278 13.27 5.50 4.08
N ARG A 279 13.41 6.81 3.81
CA ARG A 279 13.30 7.34 2.45
C ARG A 279 14.55 7.05 1.62
N THR A 280 14.34 6.82 0.33
CA THR A 280 15.40 6.73 -0.69
C THR A 280 15.45 8.02 -1.52
N SER A 281 16.44 8.13 -2.41
CA SER A 281 16.46 9.19 -3.41
C SER A 281 15.64 8.79 -4.65
N ILE A 282 15.16 9.78 -5.42
CA ILE A 282 14.43 9.51 -6.65
C ILE A 282 15.35 8.84 -7.69
N GLU A 283 16.62 9.28 -7.77
CA GLU A 283 17.67 8.72 -8.63
C GLU A 283 17.90 7.23 -8.32
N SER A 284 17.93 6.88 -7.03
CA SER A 284 18.09 5.50 -6.58
C SER A 284 16.91 4.65 -7.05
N GLY A 285 15.67 5.13 -6.85
CA GLY A 285 14.47 4.42 -7.31
C GLY A 285 14.38 4.28 -8.84
N LEU A 286 14.76 5.32 -9.60
CA LEU A 286 14.82 5.27 -11.06
C LEU A 286 15.86 4.25 -11.55
N SER A 287 17.05 4.26 -10.94
CA SER A 287 18.13 3.32 -11.28
C SER A 287 17.72 1.88 -10.99
N LEU A 288 17.06 1.66 -9.85
CA LEU A 288 16.57 0.34 -9.47
C LEU A 288 15.52 -0.18 -10.45
N VAL A 289 14.51 0.63 -10.78
CA VAL A 289 13.45 0.23 -11.71
C VAL A 289 13.99 -0.01 -13.12
N ALA A 290 15.01 0.75 -13.55
CA ALA A 290 15.73 0.48 -14.79
C ALA A 290 16.42 -0.89 -14.76
N ALA A 291 17.08 -1.26 -13.66
CA ALA A 291 17.71 -2.58 -13.50
C ALA A 291 16.68 -3.73 -13.50
N LEU A 292 15.49 -3.50 -12.93
CA LEU A 292 14.40 -4.49 -12.91
C LEU A 292 13.80 -4.76 -14.29
N ARG A 293 13.66 -3.73 -15.14
CA ARG A 293 13.05 -3.84 -16.49
C ARG A 293 13.70 -4.90 -17.37
N ASN A 294 14.99 -5.14 -17.18
CA ASN A 294 15.75 -6.10 -17.99
C ASN A 294 15.76 -7.52 -17.42
N THR A 295 15.30 -7.70 -16.17
CA THR A 295 15.44 -8.97 -15.43
C THR A 295 14.11 -9.61 -15.05
N LEU A 296 13.02 -8.84 -15.10
CA LEU A 296 11.67 -9.30 -14.77
C LEU A 296 10.80 -9.41 -16.02
N PRO A 297 9.86 -10.38 -16.06
CA PRO A 297 8.82 -10.39 -17.07
C PRO A 297 7.96 -9.12 -16.96
N GLY A 298 7.42 -8.63 -18.07
CA GLY A 298 6.64 -7.38 -18.09
C GLY A 298 5.47 -7.34 -17.09
N MET A 299 4.85 -8.48 -16.80
CA MET A 299 3.79 -8.61 -15.77
C MET A 299 4.28 -8.36 -14.34
N ALA A 300 5.58 -8.54 -14.07
CA ALA A 300 6.20 -8.32 -12.77
C ALA A 300 6.80 -6.91 -12.62
N ILE A 301 6.78 -6.07 -13.66
CA ILE A 301 7.28 -4.69 -13.58
C ILE A 301 6.19 -3.80 -12.99
N PRO A 302 6.37 -3.24 -11.78
CA PRO A 302 5.42 -2.29 -11.23
C PRO A 302 5.55 -0.93 -11.94
N GLN A 303 4.54 -0.09 -11.78
CA GLN A 303 4.71 1.33 -12.04
C GLN A 303 5.43 1.98 -10.84
N TYR A 304 6.61 2.56 -11.06
CA TYR A 304 7.26 3.37 -10.03
C TYR A 304 6.58 4.73 -9.98
N VAL A 305 6.03 5.10 -8.82
CA VAL A 305 5.20 6.29 -8.68
C VAL A 305 5.60 7.14 -7.50
N ILE A 306 5.46 8.45 -7.62
CA ILE A 306 5.53 9.40 -6.51
C ILE A 306 4.15 10.02 -6.31
N ASP A 307 3.63 10.06 -5.08
CA ASP A 307 2.42 10.83 -4.80
C ASP A 307 2.83 12.29 -4.54
N LEU A 308 2.40 13.19 -5.43
CA LEU A 308 2.87 14.56 -5.42
C LEU A 308 2.29 15.32 -4.21
N PRO A 309 3.13 16.09 -3.47
CA PRO A 309 2.68 16.86 -2.32
C PRO A 309 1.56 17.83 -2.65
N GLY A 310 0.73 18.11 -1.65
CA GLY A 310 -0.45 18.96 -1.82
C GLY A 310 -1.65 18.23 -2.41
N GLY A 311 -1.59 16.90 -2.52
CA GLY A 311 -2.67 16.08 -3.07
C GLY A 311 -2.82 16.19 -4.59
N ARG A 312 -1.70 16.41 -5.30
CA ARG A 312 -1.69 16.55 -6.78
C ARG A 312 -1.69 15.21 -7.52
N GLY A 313 -1.80 14.11 -6.77
CA GLY A 313 -1.95 12.78 -7.30
C GLY A 313 -0.63 12.08 -7.60
N LYS A 314 -0.74 10.77 -7.85
CA LYS A 314 0.33 9.85 -8.19
C LYS A 314 0.85 10.12 -9.60
N MET A 315 2.15 10.35 -9.74
CA MET A 315 2.85 10.43 -11.02
C MET A 315 3.77 9.24 -11.25
N PRO A 316 3.63 8.53 -12.38
CA PRO A 316 4.60 7.52 -12.78
C PRO A 316 5.91 8.19 -13.17
N LEU A 317 6.99 7.70 -12.57
CA LEU A 317 8.35 8.08 -12.91
C LEU A 317 8.93 6.98 -13.80
N LEU A 318 9.27 7.34 -15.04
CA LEU A 318 9.83 6.42 -16.02
C LEU A 318 11.29 6.79 -16.23
N ALA A 319 12.19 5.81 -16.11
CA ALA A 319 13.53 5.96 -16.68
C ALA A 319 13.36 6.17 -18.19
N ASN A 320 13.85 7.30 -18.71
CA ASN A 320 13.65 7.68 -20.09
C ASN A 320 14.47 6.77 -21.02
N ALA A 321 13.79 6.10 -21.95
CA ALA A 321 14.42 5.31 -23.01
C ALA A 321 14.56 6.10 -24.31
N ILE A 322 13.86 7.23 -24.45
CA ILE A 322 13.92 8.08 -25.63
C ILE A 322 15.17 8.95 -25.54
N VAL A 323 16.11 8.73 -26.46
CA VAL A 323 17.33 9.52 -26.60
C VAL A 323 17.09 10.69 -27.55
N GLN A 324 16.37 10.43 -28.65
CA GLN A 324 16.03 11.44 -29.66
C GLN A 324 14.69 11.10 -30.33
N LEU A 325 13.93 12.14 -30.68
CA LEU A 325 12.71 12.04 -31.50
C LEU A 325 12.92 12.73 -32.85
N GLY A 326 12.21 12.26 -33.86
CA GLY A 326 12.26 12.71 -35.25
C GLY A 326 11.57 11.68 -36.15
N PRO A 327 11.68 11.79 -37.49
CA PRO A 327 11.19 10.76 -38.43
C PRO A 327 11.81 9.37 -38.18
N THR A 328 12.97 9.36 -37.53
CA THR A 328 13.59 8.19 -36.91
C THR A 328 13.84 8.53 -35.44
N ALA A 329 13.20 7.79 -34.53
CA ALA A 329 13.45 7.90 -33.11
C ALA A 329 14.67 7.07 -32.72
N ILE A 330 15.45 7.55 -31.76
CA ILE A 330 16.55 6.79 -31.15
C ILE A 330 16.10 6.34 -29.77
N ILE A 331 15.98 5.03 -29.61
CA ILE A 331 15.54 4.38 -28.38
C ILE A 331 16.71 3.63 -27.77
N ARG A 332 17.02 3.93 -26.51
CA ARG A 332 17.98 3.15 -25.73
C ARG A 332 17.33 1.83 -25.32
N ALA A 333 17.83 0.74 -25.87
CA ALA A 333 17.42 -0.62 -25.58
C ALA A 333 17.88 -1.07 -24.18
N ALA A 334 17.34 -2.21 -23.75
CA ALA A 334 17.64 -2.84 -22.47
C ALA A 334 19.14 -3.11 -22.25
N ASN A 335 19.86 -3.51 -23.31
CA ASN A 335 21.30 -3.76 -23.30
C ASN A 335 22.16 -2.48 -23.36
N GLY A 336 21.54 -1.30 -23.35
CA GLY A 336 22.21 0.00 -23.43
C GLY A 336 22.48 0.48 -24.84
N GLU A 337 22.22 -0.32 -25.88
CA GLU A 337 22.41 0.07 -27.27
C GLU A 337 21.36 1.10 -27.70
N ASN A 338 21.77 2.04 -28.54
CA ASN A 338 20.85 2.99 -29.17
C ASN A 338 20.34 2.39 -30.48
N VAL A 339 19.04 2.12 -30.54
CA VAL A 339 18.37 1.53 -31.70
C VAL A 339 17.57 2.59 -32.41
N ALA A 340 17.79 2.71 -33.72
CA ALA A 340 16.98 3.54 -34.60
C ALA A 340 15.64 2.86 -34.91
N VAL A 341 14.54 3.54 -34.62
CA VAL A 341 13.18 3.07 -34.87
C VAL A 341 12.51 4.08 -35.81
N ALA A 342 11.99 3.61 -36.94
CA ALA A 342 11.19 4.45 -37.82
C ALA A 342 9.99 5.02 -37.04
N ASN A 343 9.86 6.33 -37.02
CA ASN A 343 8.83 7.06 -36.28
C ASN A 343 8.09 7.98 -37.25
N PRO A 344 7.19 7.41 -38.09
CA PRO A 344 6.48 8.20 -39.09
C PRO A 344 5.65 9.27 -38.38
N GLY A 345 5.94 10.54 -38.68
CA GLY A 345 5.07 11.64 -38.26
C GLY A 345 3.67 11.45 -38.84
N ARG A 346 2.63 11.95 -38.15
CA ARG A 346 1.33 12.13 -38.81
C ARG A 346 1.52 13.20 -39.89
N ASN A 347 1.14 12.90 -41.13
CA ASN A 347 1.03 13.94 -42.15
C ASN A 347 -0.06 14.92 -41.70
N GLU A 348 0.19 16.22 -41.83
CA GLU A 348 -0.81 17.26 -41.55
C GLU A 348 -2.07 17.13 -42.43
N ALA A 349 -2.01 16.31 -43.49
CA ALA A 349 -3.14 15.97 -44.36
C ALA A 349 -4.10 14.90 -43.79
N ASP A 350 -3.79 14.28 -42.64
CA ASP A 350 -4.65 13.28 -41.96
C ASP A 350 -5.49 13.89 -40.81
N LYS A 351 -5.63 15.21 -40.76
CA LYS A 351 -6.56 15.96 -39.89
C LYS A 351 -7.62 16.63 -40.75
#